data_AF-A0A7L3HRM4-F1
#
_entry.id   AF-A0A7L3HRM4-F1
#
_cell.length_a   1.000
_cell.length_b   1.000
_cell.length_c   1.000
_cell.angle_alpha   90.00
_cell.angle_beta   90.00
_cell.angle_gamma   90.00
#
_symmetry.space_group_name_H-M   'P 1'
#
loop_
_entity.id
_entity.type
_entity.pdbx_description
1 polymer ?
#
loop_
_entity_poly.entity_id
_entity_poly.type
_entity_poly.pdbx_seq_one_letter_code
_entity_poly.pdbx_strand_id
1 'polypeptide(L)'
;NLEFWLACEEFKKIKSQSKMVSKAKKIFAEYIAIQSCKEVNLDSYTREHTKENLQNITRSCFDLAQKRIYGLMEKDSYPRFLRSDLYLDIINQKKGSSPL
;
A
#
# COMPACT_ATOMS: atom_id res chain seq x y z
N ASN A 1 -2.01 2.65 -4.91
CA ASN A 1 -2.23 2.71 -3.44
C ASN A 1 -2.34 1.33 -2.80
N LEU A 2 -3.38 0.53 -3.08
CA LEU A 2 -3.54 -0.77 -2.43
C LEU A 2 -2.40 -1.76 -2.75
N GLU A 3 -1.95 -1.81 -4.01
CA GLU A 3 -0.80 -2.65 -4.41
C GLU A 3 0.47 -2.34 -3.62
N PHE A 4 0.80 -1.05 -3.46
CA PHE A 4 1.92 -0.61 -2.63
C PHE A 4 1.74 -1.05 -1.17
N TRP A 5 0.55 -0.84 -0.60
CA TRP A 5 0.27 -1.23 0.79
C TRP A 5 0.46 -2.74 1.01
N LEU A 6 -0.02 -3.57 0.08
CA LEU A 6 0.19 -5.03 0.10
C LEU A 6 1.66 -5.39 -0.05
N ALA A 7 2.39 -4.70 -0.94
CA ALA A 7 3.83 -4.92 -1.10
C ALA A 7 4.62 -4.64 0.19
N CYS A 8 4.22 -3.64 0.97
CA CYS A 8 4.79 -3.35 2.29
C CYS A 8 4.48 -4.45 3.31
N GLU A 9 3.24 -4.97 3.35
CA GLU A 9 2.90 -6.08 4.25
C GLU A 9 3.69 -7.36 3.93
N GLU A 10 3.86 -7.67 2.65
CA GLU A 10 4.69 -8.80 2.22
C GLU A 10 6.17 -8.57 2.54
N PHE A 11 6.65 -7.33 2.40
CA PHE A 11 8.02 -6.97 2.75
C PHE A 11 8.34 -7.23 4.22
N LYS A 12 7.44 -6.88 5.15
CA LYS A 12 7.62 -7.08 6.59
C LYS A 12 7.79 -8.55 6.98
N LYS A 13 7.19 -9.47 6.22
CA LYS A 13 7.26 -10.92 6.45
C LYS A 13 8.60 -11.54 6.03
N ILE A 14 9.44 -10.81 5.29
CA ILE A 14 10.73 -11.33 4.81
C ILE A 14 11.71 -11.50 5.98
N LYS A 15 12.27 -12.72 6.10
CA LYS A 15 13.28 -13.06 7.11
C LYS A 15 14.72 -12.92 6.60
N SER A 16 14.94 -13.18 5.31
CA SER A 16 16.27 -13.14 4.69
C SER A 16 16.67 -11.71 4.33
N GLN A 17 17.85 -11.27 4.79
CA GLN A 17 18.35 -9.92 4.53
C GLN A 17 18.56 -9.66 3.04
N SER A 18 19.12 -10.60 2.28
CA SER A 18 19.34 -10.43 0.83
C SER A 18 18.01 -10.27 0.07
N LYS A 19 17.01 -11.09 0.41
CA LYS A 19 15.66 -10.95 -0.15
C LYS A 19 15.04 -9.60 0.23
N MET A 20 15.23 -9.16 1.48
CA MET A 20 14.72 -7.86 1.95
C MET A 20 15.33 -6.72 1.14
N VAL A 21 16.65 -6.70 0.96
CA VAL A 21 17.33 -5.68 0.15
C VAL A 21 16.80 -5.63 -1.28
N SER A 22 16.68 -6.80 -1.94
CA SER A 22 16.16 -6.87 -3.31
C SER A 22 14.72 -6.38 -3.42
N LYS A 23 13.85 -6.76 -2.46
CA LYS A 23 12.44 -6.37 -2.45
C LYS A 23 12.27 -4.88 -2.14
N ALA A 24 13.06 -4.32 -1.22
CA ALA A 24 13.01 -2.89 -0.89
C ALA A 24 13.33 -2.02 -2.10
N LYS A 25 14.40 -2.35 -2.83
CA LYS A 25 14.77 -1.65 -4.07
C LYS A 25 13.67 -1.72 -5.13
N LYS A 26 13.03 -2.89 -5.29
CA LYS A 26 11.90 -3.07 -6.20
C LYS A 26 10.69 -2.20 -5.80
N ILE A 27 10.31 -2.23 -4.52
CA ILE A 27 9.20 -1.42 -4.01
C ILE A 27 9.47 0.07 -4.22
N PHE A 28 10.69 0.53 -3.94
CA PHE A 28 11.05 1.92 -4.16
C PHE A 28 10.95 2.31 -5.63
N ALA A 29 11.54 1.54 -6.54
CA ALA A 29 11.51 1.84 -7.97
C ALA A 29 10.10 1.82 -8.57
N GLU A 30 9.22 0.93 -8.10
CA GLU A 30 7.87 0.76 -8.65
C GLU A 30 6.87 1.78 -8.10
N TYR A 31 6.97 2.15 -6.82
CA TYR A 31 5.94 2.94 -6.12
C TYR A 31 6.41 4.28 -5.54
N ILE A 32 7.71 4.45 -5.23
CA ILE A 32 8.23 5.62 -4.50
C ILE A 32 9.09 6.53 -5.39
N ALA A 33 9.73 5.99 -6.42
CA ALA A 33 10.52 6.78 -7.36
C ALA A 33 9.60 7.76 -8.11
N ILE A 34 10.07 9.00 -8.22
CA ILE A 34 9.39 10.06 -8.97
C ILE A 34 9.29 9.60 -10.44
N GLN A 35 8.11 9.77 -11.04
CA GLN A 35 7.78 9.33 -12.41
C GLN A 35 7.72 7.80 -12.61
N SER A 36 7.67 7.01 -11.54
CA SER A 36 7.36 5.59 -11.68
C SER A 36 5.92 5.38 -12.16
N CYS A 37 5.67 4.36 -12.98
CA CYS A 37 4.34 4.10 -13.54
C CYS A 37 3.27 3.86 -12.48
N LYS A 38 3.66 3.44 -11.27
CA LYS A 38 2.76 3.19 -10.13
C LYS A 38 3.08 4.08 -8.93
N GLU A 39 3.64 5.26 -9.17
CA GLU A 39 4.00 6.21 -8.13
C GLU A 39 2.80 6.48 -7.20
N VAL A 40 3.03 6.33 -5.89
CA VAL A 40 2.02 6.66 -4.88
C VAL A 40 2.14 8.11 -4.44
N ASN A 41 1.01 8.73 -4.10
CA ASN A 41 0.98 10.12 -3.67
C ASN A 41 1.54 10.28 -2.25
N LEU A 42 2.79 10.75 -2.15
CA LEU A 42 3.50 11.00 -0.90
C LEU A 42 4.06 12.43 -0.86
N ASP A 43 4.04 13.03 0.33
CA ASP A 43 4.74 14.29 0.59
C ASP A 43 6.26 14.12 0.50
N SER A 44 6.96 15.23 0.21
CA SER A 44 8.42 15.23 -0.01
C SER A 44 9.19 14.67 1.18
N TYR A 45 8.76 14.98 2.41
CA TYR A 45 9.40 14.49 3.63
C TYR A 45 9.33 12.95 3.73
N THR A 46 8.15 12.38 3.53
CA THR A 46 7.93 10.94 3.61
C THR A 46 8.74 10.19 2.55
N ARG A 47 8.87 10.77 1.36
CA ARG A 47 9.66 10.21 0.26
C ARG A 47 11.15 10.19 0.59
N GLU A 48 11.72 11.32 1.04
CA GLU A 48 13.14 11.38 1.38
C GLU A 48 13.45 10.47 2.57
N HIS A 49 12.60 10.45 3.59
CA HIS A 49 12.73 9.53 4.72
C HIS A 49 12.76 8.05 4.27
N THR A 50 11.91 7.67 3.32
CA THR A 50 11.91 6.30 2.76
C THR A 50 13.21 6.00 2.01
N LYS A 51 13.76 7.00 1.30
CA LYS A 51 15.04 6.88 0.58
C LYS A 51 16.23 6.76 1.52
N GLU A 52 16.24 7.48 2.64
CA GLU A 52 17.24 7.34 3.71
C GLU A 52 17.20 5.93 4.34
N ASN A 53 16.00 5.40 4.60
CA ASN A 53 15.84 4.04 5.13
C ASN A 53 16.40 2.95 4.21
N LEU A 54 16.57 3.22 2.90
CA LEU A 54 17.20 2.26 1.99
C LEU A 54 18.71 2.11 2.19
N GLN A 55 19.36 3.02 2.91
CA GLN A 55 20.79 2.87 3.27
C GLN A 55 20.99 1.78 4.33
N ASN A 56 20.02 1.62 5.23
CA ASN A 56 20.01 0.56 6.24
C ASN A 56 18.63 -0.10 6.29
N ILE A 57 18.44 -1.08 5.41
CA ILE A 57 17.15 -1.71 5.18
C ILE A 57 16.75 -2.58 6.37
N THR A 58 15.65 -2.17 7.01
CA THR A 58 14.98 -2.89 8.09
C THR A 58 13.53 -3.17 7.71
N ARG A 59 12.80 -3.91 8.56
CA ARG A 59 11.38 -4.20 8.35
C ARG A 59 10.49 -2.96 8.37
N SER A 60 10.93 -1.89 9.04
CA SER A 60 10.18 -0.64 9.16
C SER A 60 10.47 0.36 8.04
N CYS A 61 11.26 -0.03 7.03
CA CYS A 61 11.72 0.84 5.93
C CYS A 61 10.59 1.64 5.25
N PHE A 62 9.39 1.07 5.19
CA PHE A 62 8.23 1.67 4.50
C PHE A 62 7.10 2.09 5.46
N ASP A 63 7.26 2.02 6.77
CA ASP A 63 6.14 2.19 7.72
C ASP A 63 5.47 3.56 7.61
N LEU A 64 6.26 4.63 7.52
CA LEU A 64 5.73 5.98 7.37
C LEU A 64 4.97 6.14 6.05
N ALA A 65 5.58 5.72 4.94
CA ALA A 65 4.96 5.78 3.61
C ALA A 65 3.67 4.94 3.56
N GLN A 66 3.70 3.73 4.10
CA GLN A 66 2.54 2.85 4.16
C GLN A 66 1.40 3.47 4.99
N LYS A 67 1.71 4.10 6.13
CA LYS A 67 0.72 4.80 6.95
C LYS A 67 0.09 5.98 6.21
N ARG A 68 0.88 6.76 5.45
CA ARG A 68 0.35 7.85 4.61
C ARG A 68 -0.61 7.34 3.54
N ILE A 69 -0.23 6.27 2.83
CA ILE A 69 -1.07 5.69 1.79
C ILE A 69 -2.34 5.04 2.35
N TYR A 70 -2.26 4.40 3.52
CA TYR A 70 -3.44 3.91 4.21
C TYR A 70 -4.42 5.05 4.51
N GLY A 71 -3.95 6.12 5.15
CA GLY A 71 -4.79 7.27 5.48
C GLY A 71 -5.38 7.97 4.25
N LEU A 72 -4.64 7.99 3.12
CA LEU A 72 -5.15 8.49 1.85
C LEU A 72 -6.31 7.62 1.33
N MET A 73 -6.13 6.30 1.31
CA MET A 73 -7.19 5.38 0.89
C MET A 73 -8.42 5.47 1.80
N GLU A 74 -8.22 5.51 3.11
CA GLU A 74 -9.28 5.59 4.12
C GLU A 74 -10.14 6.86 3.98
N LYS A 75 -9.51 8.00 3.66
CA LYS A 75 -10.22 9.29 3.54
C LYS A 75 -10.89 9.52 2.20
N ASP A 76 -10.39 8.90 1.13
CA ASP A 76 -10.82 9.22 -0.23
C ASP A 76 -11.39 8.01 -0.98
N SER A 77 -10.58 6.98 -1.23
CA SER A 77 -10.99 5.86 -2.09
C SER A 77 -11.99 4.92 -1.39
N TYR A 78 -11.83 4.71 -0.08
CA TYR A 78 -12.66 3.79 0.69
C TYR A 78 -14.11 4.26 0.85
N PRO A 79 -14.43 5.51 1.22
CA PRO A 79 -15.81 5.98 1.28
C PRO A 79 -16.51 5.98 -0.09
N ARG A 80 -15.75 6.18 -1.18
CA ARG A 80 -16.26 6.04 -2.55
C ARG A 80 -16.57 4.58 -2.89
N PHE A 81 -15.68 3.66 -2.53
CA PHE A 81 -15.92 2.22 -2.70
C PHE A 81 -17.19 1.74 -1.98
N LEU A 82 -17.42 2.16 -0.73
CA LEU A 82 -18.63 1.80 0.03
C LEU A 82 -19.94 2.29 -0.60
N ARG A 83 -19.88 3.29 -1.49
CA ARG A 83 -21.04 3.82 -2.23
C ARG A 83 -21.11 3.32 -3.67
N SER A 84 -20.11 2.56 -4.13
CA SER A 84 -20.07 2.05 -5.49
C SER A 84 -21.05 0.90 -5.69
N ASP A 85 -21.60 0.78 -6.90
CA ASP A 85 -22.49 -0.30 -7.28
C ASP A 85 -21.85 -1.68 -7.02
N LEU A 86 -20.54 -1.81 -7.26
CA LEU A 86 -19.79 -3.03 -6.96
C LEU A 86 -19.95 -3.48 -5.50
N TYR A 87 -19.84 -2.56 -4.54
CA TYR A 87 -20.02 -2.88 -3.13
C TYR A 87 -21.50 -3.12 -2.79
N LEU A 88 -22.39 -2.29 -3.34
CA LEU A 88 -23.83 -2.38 -3.12
C LEU A 88 -24.42 -3.71 -3.67
N ASP A 89 -23.92 -4.21 -4.79
CA ASP A 89 -24.32 -5.48 -5.37
C ASP A 89 -23.91 -6.65 -4.47
N ILE A 90 -22.71 -6.61 -3.88
CA ILE A 90 -22.25 -7.65 -2.95
C ILE A 90 -23.13 -7.72 -1.70
N ILE A 91 -23.50 -6.56 -1.13
CA ILE A 91 -24.37 -6.53 0.06
C ILE A 91 -25.81 -6.96 -0.29
N ASN A 92 -26.29 -6.65 -1.49
CA ASN A 92 -27.65 -6.99 -1.92
C ASN A 92 -27.76 -8.47 -2.30
N GLN A 93 -26.73 -9.07 -2.90
CA GLN A 93 -26.65 -10.51 -3.11
C GLN A 93 -26.69 -11.28 -1.78
N LYS A 94 -26.00 -10.79 -0.74
CA LYS A 94 -26.08 -11.37 0.61
C LYS A 94 -27.47 -11.24 1.26
N LYS A 95 -28.27 -10.25 0.88
CA LYS A 95 -29.65 -10.08 1.37
C LYS A 95 -30.67 -10.96 0.63
N GLY A 96 -30.37 -11.38 -0.60
CA GLY A 96 -31.21 -12.30 -1.38
C GLY A 96 -31.05 -13.78 -1.00
N SER A 97 -30.03 -14.13 -0.21
CA SER A 97 -29.74 -15.49 0.25
C SER A 97 -30.21 -15.73 1.69
N SER A 98 -31.46 -15.39 2.00
CA SER A 98 -32.14 -15.93 3.18
C SER A 98 -32.74 -17.29 2.82
N PRO A 99 -32.42 -18.40 3.52
CA PRO A 99 -33.07 -19.67 3.25
C PRO A 99 -34.55 -19.58 3.63
N LEU A 100 -35.41 -20.09 2.74
CA LEU A 100 -36.81 -20.43 3.04
C LEU A 100 -36.88 -21.46 4.17
#